data_AF-A0A223ZYY6-F1
#
_entry.id   AF-A0A223ZYY6-F1
#
_cell.length_a   1.000
_cell.length_b   1.000
_cell.length_c   1.000
_cell.angle_alpha   90.00
_cell.angle_beta   90.00
_cell.angle_gamma   90.00
#
_symmetry.space_group_name_H-M   'P 1'
#
loop_
_entity.id
_entity.type
_entity.pdbx_description
1 polymer ?
#
loop_
_entity_poly.entity_id
_entity_poly.type
_entity_poly.pdbx_seq_one_letter_code
_entity_poly.pdbx_strand_id
1 'polypeptide(L)' 'AIMDGVDPRLIVSAATTVRDCEGMIATPGAIDVHVHFDSAGLCEHAIASGITTMLGGSLGPITVGIDSGG' A
#
# COMPACT_ATOMS: atom_id res chain seq x y z
N ALA A 1 -24.32 -29.08 1.48
CA ALA A 1 -23.31 -28.14 2.00
C ALA A 1 -23.22 -28.32 3.51
N ILE A 2 -22.04 -28.13 4.12
CA ILE A 2 -21.87 -28.29 5.59
C ILE A 2 -22.16 -26.96 6.33
N MET A 3 -22.11 -25.83 5.62
CA MET A 3 -22.38 -24.49 6.15
C MET A 3 -23.41 -23.79 5.29
N ASP A 4 -24.31 -23.02 5.91
CA ASP A 4 -25.33 -22.24 5.23
C ASP A 4 -24.80 -20.83 4.87
N GLY A 5 -25.30 -20.25 3.77
CA GLY A 5 -25.10 -18.83 3.44
C GLY A 5 -23.74 -18.42 2.87
N VAL A 6 -22.87 -19.37 2.47
CA VAL A 6 -21.56 -19.07 1.87
C VAL A 6 -21.73 -18.48 0.46
N ASP A 7 -21.20 -17.26 0.21
CA ASP A 7 -21.15 -16.67 -1.15
C ASP A 7 -20.29 -17.56 -2.07
N PRO A 8 -20.76 -17.92 -3.28
CA PRO A 8 -20.00 -18.75 -4.22
C PRO A 8 -18.60 -18.23 -4.58
N ARG A 9 -18.34 -16.92 -4.41
CA ARG A 9 -17.05 -16.26 -4.66
C ARG A 9 -16.13 -16.22 -3.45
N LEU A 10 -16.58 -16.66 -2.28
CA LEU A 10 -15.84 -16.63 -1.00
C LEU A 10 -15.57 -18.04 -0.43
N ILE A 11 -15.45 -19.04 -1.30
CA ILE A 11 -15.16 -20.42 -0.88
C ILE A 11 -13.68 -20.54 -0.46
N VAL A 12 -13.45 -20.94 0.80
CA VAL A 12 -12.13 -21.35 1.28
C VAL A 12 -11.88 -22.79 0.85
N SER A 13 -10.80 -23.03 0.10
CA SER A 13 -10.44 -24.34 -0.45
C SER A 13 -8.95 -24.63 -0.31
N ALA A 14 -8.48 -25.75 -0.88
CA ALA A 14 -7.06 -26.12 -0.88
C ALA A 14 -6.13 -25.06 -1.49
N ALA A 15 -6.66 -24.14 -2.31
CA ALA A 15 -5.89 -23.04 -2.91
C ALA A 15 -5.99 -21.70 -2.15
N THR A 16 -6.66 -21.67 -0.99
CA THR A 16 -6.86 -20.44 -0.21
C THR A 16 -5.82 -20.34 0.92
N THR A 17 -5.07 -19.25 0.96
CA THR A 17 -4.22 -18.91 2.11
C THR A 17 -5.00 -18.01 3.06
N VAL A 18 -4.87 -18.27 4.37
CA VAL A 18 -5.59 -17.54 5.43
C VAL A 18 -4.61 -16.71 6.24
N ARG A 19 -5.00 -15.47 6.56
CA ARG A 19 -4.32 -14.61 7.53
C ARG A 19 -5.29 -14.34 8.68
N ASP A 20 -4.86 -14.62 9.91
CA ASP A 20 -5.62 -14.26 11.10
C ASP A 20 -5.58 -12.74 11.32
N CYS A 21 -6.75 -12.16 11.56
CA CYS A 21 -7.00 -10.73 11.70
C CYS A 21 -7.99 -10.42 12.84
N GLU A 22 -8.26 -11.37 13.76
CA GLU A 22 -9.15 -11.12 14.89
C GLU A 22 -8.62 -9.96 15.76
N GLY A 23 -9.48 -9.00 16.09
CA GLY A 23 -9.11 -7.81 16.86
C GLY A 23 -8.30 -6.75 16.08
N MET A 24 -8.07 -6.95 14.78
CA MET A 24 -7.35 -5.99 13.93
C MET A 24 -8.32 -5.14 13.08
N ILE A 25 -7.84 -4.00 12.59
CA ILE A 25 -8.56 -3.16 11.62
C ILE A 25 -7.84 -3.28 10.27
N ALA A 26 -8.60 -3.63 9.23
CA ALA A 26 -8.12 -3.57 7.86
C ALA A 26 -8.48 -2.20 7.25
N THR A 27 -7.49 -1.51 6.68
CA THR A 27 -7.69 -0.29 5.89
C THR A 27 -7.19 -0.51 4.48
N PRO A 28 -7.69 0.24 3.48
CA PRO A 28 -6.97 0.40 2.22
C PRO A 28 -5.56 0.92 2.49
N GLY A 29 -4.63 0.61 1.58
CA GLY A 29 -3.33 1.28 1.60
C GLY A 29 -3.47 2.76 1.26
N ALA A 30 -2.69 3.61 1.92
CA ALA A 30 -2.76 5.05 1.71
C ALA A 30 -2.16 5.47 0.36
N ILE A 31 -2.68 6.57 -0.18
CA ILE A 31 -2.23 7.20 -1.42
C ILE A 31 -1.66 8.57 -1.05
N ASP A 32 -0.37 8.78 -1.27
CA ASP A 32 0.27 10.09 -1.17
C ASP A 32 0.39 10.70 -2.58
N VAL A 33 -0.20 11.88 -2.76
CA VAL A 33 -0.27 12.56 -4.06
C VAL A 33 0.74 13.70 -4.21
N HIS A 34 1.58 13.93 -3.20
CA HIS A 34 2.57 15.00 -3.18
C HIS A 34 3.93 14.46 -2.73
N VAL A 35 4.44 13.50 -3.49
CA VAL A 35 5.71 12.84 -3.17
C VAL A 35 6.87 13.47 -3.94
N HIS A 36 7.91 13.84 -3.21
CA HIS A 36 9.20 14.21 -3.80
C HIS A 36 10.13 13.00 -3.73
N PHE A 37 10.42 12.36 -4.87
CA PHE A 37 11.27 11.15 -4.94
C PHE A 37 12.76 11.47 -4.75
N ASP A 38 13.11 12.02 -3.59
CA ASP A 38 14.42 12.63 -3.33
C ASP A 38 15.42 11.67 -2.67
N SER A 39 14.94 10.56 -2.11
CA SER A 39 15.78 9.57 -1.42
C SER A 39 15.42 8.15 -1.84
N ALA A 40 16.45 7.32 -1.99
CA ALA A 40 16.28 5.89 -2.23
C ALA A 40 15.55 5.18 -1.07
N GLY A 41 15.62 5.72 0.16
CA GLY A 41 14.94 5.15 1.33
C GLY A 41 13.48 5.54 1.46
N LEU A 42 12.98 6.48 0.65
CA LEU A 42 11.62 7.03 0.79
C LEU A 42 10.54 5.95 0.67
N CYS A 43 10.67 5.04 -0.29
CA CYS A 43 9.70 3.97 -0.51
C CYS A 43 9.55 3.05 0.70
N GLU A 44 10.66 2.76 1.39
CA GLU A 44 10.65 1.91 2.59
C GLU A 44 9.96 2.61 3.76
N HIS A 45 10.17 3.92 3.93
CA HIS A 45 9.46 4.70 4.93
C HIS A 45 7.96 4.82 4.62
N ALA A 46 7.59 4.99 3.36
CA ALA A 46 6.21 5.07 2.92
C ALA A 46 5.46 3.76 3.26
N ILE A 47 5.99 2.60 2.84
CA ILE A 47 5.31 1.32 3.10
C ILE A 47 5.25 0.96 4.59
N ALA A 48 6.29 1.30 5.37
CA ALA A 48 6.31 1.10 6.82
C ALA A 48 5.22 1.90 7.56
N SER A 49 4.74 3.00 6.97
CA SER A 49 3.64 3.81 7.50
C SER A 49 2.25 3.48 6.90
N GLY A 50 2.17 2.50 6.00
CA GLY A 50 0.92 2.08 5.35
C GLY A 50 0.59 2.79 4.04
N ILE A 51 1.52 3.58 3.48
CA ILE A 51 1.39 4.17 2.14
C ILE A 51 1.79 3.12 1.10
N THR A 52 0.86 2.74 0.24
CA THR A 52 1.09 1.73 -0.81
C THR A 52 1.12 2.34 -2.22
N THR A 53 0.83 3.64 -2.34
CA THR A 53 0.81 4.33 -3.63
C THR A 53 1.32 5.75 -3.44
N MET A 54 2.24 6.15 -4.32
CA MET A 54 2.89 7.46 -4.31
C MET A 54 2.81 8.08 -5.70
N LEU A 55 2.36 9.32 -5.78
CA LEU A 55 2.31 10.12 -7.00
C LEU A 55 3.09 11.42 -6.76
N GLY A 56 3.93 11.79 -7.73
CA GLY A 56 4.77 12.97 -7.62
C GLY A 56 5.96 12.89 -8.58
N GLY A 57 7.03 13.62 -8.27
CA GLY A 57 8.20 13.74 -9.13
C GLY A 57 9.43 14.20 -8.37
N SER A 58 10.61 13.86 -8.89
CA SER A 58 11.92 14.39 -8.51
C SER A 58 12.95 13.76 -9.45
N LEU A 59 14.13 14.37 -9.56
CA LEU A 59 15.30 13.80 -10.24
C LEU A 59 16.24 13.08 -9.26
N GLY A 60 15.81 12.87 -8.01
CA GLY A 60 16.64 12.40 -6.92
C GLY A 60 17.34 13.54 -6.17
N PRO A 61 18.32 13.24 -5.31
CA PRO A 61 18.92 14.22 -4.39
C PRO A 61 19.74 15.26 -5.16
N ILE A 62 19.22 16.50 -5.22
CA ILE A 62 19.86 17.66 -5.86
C ILE A 62 20.10 18.79 -4.85
N THR A 63 21.18 19.56 -5.04
CA THR A 63 21.61 20.63 -4.11
C THR A 63 20.88 21.97 -4.30
N VAL A 64 20.07 22.09 -5.35
CA VAL A 64 19.18 23.25 -5.59
C VAL A 64 17.73 22.82 -5.39
N GLY A 65 16.88 23.77 -5.01
CA GLY A 65 15.53 23.54 -4.46
C GLY A 65 14.69 22.54 -5.25
N ILE A 66 13.82 21.85 -4.50
CA ILE A 66 12.82 20.89 -4.96
C ILE A 66 12.09 21.43 -6.19
N ASP A 67 12.55 21.05 -7.38
CA ASP A 67 11.87 21.38 -8.62
C ASP A 67 10.77 20.36 -8.80
N SER A 68 9.57 20.71 -8.35
CA SER A 68 8.35 20.10 -8.84
C SER A 68 8.24 20.49 -10.32
N GLY A 69 9.00 19.78 -11.16
CA GLY A 69 9.18 20.06 -12.58
C GLY A 69 7.84 20.33 -13.24
N GLY A 70 7.59 21.62 -13.45
CA GLY A 70 6.57 22.24 -14.27
C GLY A 70 7.26 23.27 -15.16
#